data_AF-A0A849F152-F1
#
_entry.id   AF-A0A849F152-F1
#
_cell.length_a   1.000
_cell.length_b   1.000
_cell.length_c   1.000
_cell.angle_alpha   90.00
_cell.angle_beta   90.00
_cell.angle_gamma   90.00
#
_symmetry.space_group_name_H-M   'P 1'
#
loop_
_entity.id
_entity.type
_entity.pdbx_description
1 polymer ?
#
loop_
_entity_poly.entity_id
_entity_poly.type
_entity_poly.pdbx_seq_one_letter_code
_entity_poly.pdbx_strand_id
1 'polypeptide(L)' 'MTQGPKLRLGVVGVGYLGKFHAEKYARMADVTLVGVADSN' A
#
# COMPACT_ATOMS: atom_id res chain seq x y z
N MET A 1 -4.11 -22.37 9.34
CA MET A 1 -3.31 -21.64 8.34
C MET A 1 -3.18 -20.21 8.82
N THR A 2 -2.26 -19.95 9.74
CA THR A 2 -2.07 -18.61 10.29
C THR A 2 -1.30 -17.81 9.26
N GLN A 3 -2.00 -16.96 8.50
CA GLN A 3 -1.34 -15.95 7.68
C GLN A 3 -0.41 -15.17 8.62
N GLY A 4 0.88 -15.09 8.30
CA GLY A 4 1.85 -14.32 9.08
C GLY A 4 1.40 -12.86 9.24
N PRO A 5 1.97 -12.11 10.19
CA PRO A 5 1.58 -10.72 10.41
C PRO A 5 1.70 -9.93 9.09
N LYS A 6 0.59 -9.35 8.63
CA LYS A 6 0.55 -8.60 7.37
C LYS A 6 1.56 -7.45 7.42
N LEU A 7 2.36 -7.30 6.38
CA LEU A 7 3.36 -6.24 6.30
C LEU A 7 2.66 -4.88 6.19
N ARG A 8 2.92 -3.98 7.13
CA ARG A 8 2.38 -2.62 7.12
C ARG A 8 3.20 -1.80 6.13
N LEU A 9 2.57 -1.32 5.05
CA LEU A 9 3.22 -0.45 4.08
C LEU A 9 2.57 0.93 4.03
N GLY A 10 3.36 1.94 3.68
CA GLY A 10 2.87 3.24 3.25
C GLY A 10 3.38 3.55 1.85
N VAL A 11 2.59 4.26 1.04
CA VAL A 11 3.01 4.74 -0.28
C VAL A 11 3.29 6.23 -0.18
N VAL A 12 4.49 6.67 -0.56
CA VAL A 12 4.88 8.09 -0.60
C VAL A 12 5.02 8.50 -2.07
N GLY A 13 4.27 9.51 -2.48
CA GLY A 13 4.10 9.94 -3.86
C GLY A 13 3.01 9.14 -4.57
N VAL A 14 1.81 9.71 -4.67
CA VAL A 14 0.65 9.16 -5.39
C VAL A 14 0.14 10.08 -6.48
N GLY A 15 1.07 10.60 -7.26
CA GLY A 15 0.77 11.14 -8.59
C GLY A 15 0.22 10.06 -9.54
N TYR A 16 0.19 10.37 -10.84
CA TYR A 16 -0.47 9.55 -11.86
C TYR A 16 -0.12 8.04 -11.79
N LEU A 17 1.15 7.68 -11.61
CA LEU A 17 1.59 6.28 -11.51
C LEU A 17 1.50 5.71 -10.09
N GLY A 18 1.67 6.55 -9.06
CA GLY A 18 1.69 6.11 -7.67
C GLY A 18 0.33 5.60 -7.17
N LYS A 19 -0.77 6.11 -7.73
CA LYS A 19 -2.13 5.61 -7.46
C LYS A 19 -2.27 4.11 -7.75
N PHE A 20 -1.70 3.63 -8.87
CA PHE A 20 -1.75 2.21 -9.21
C PHE A 20 -0.91 1.33 -8.26
N HIS A 21 0.15 1.90 -7.69
CA HIS A 21 0.97 1.23 -6.69
C HIS A 21 0.18 1.06 -5.39
N ALA A 22 -0.47 2.12 -4.92
CA ALA A 22 -1.37 2.07 -3.77
C ALA A 22 -2.51 1.07 -3.96
N GLU A 23 -3.18 1.06 -5.12
CA GLU A 23 -4.27 0.11 -5.41
C GLU A 23 -3.79 -1.35 -5.46
N LYS A 24 -2.62 -1.62 -6.06
CA LYS A 24 -2.06 -2.98 -6.12
C LYS A 24 -1.72 -3.49 -4.72
N TYR A 25 -1.06 -2.66 -3.92
CA TYR A 25 -0.72 -3.04 -2.54
C TYR A 25 -1.96 -3.17 -1.65
N ALA A 26 -3.01 -2.35 -1.86
CA ALA A 26 -4.26 -2.50 -1.14
C ALA A 26 -4.98 -3.84 -1.42
N ARG A 27 -4.72 -4.46 -2.58
CA ARG A 27 -5.28 -5.76 -2.98
C ARG A 27 -4.42 -6.96 -2.61
N MET A 28 -3.20 -6.75 -2.14
CA MET A 28 -2.31 -7.84 -1.75
C MET A 28 -2.72 -8.40 -0.38
N ALA A 29 -2.88 -9.73 -0.28
CA ALA A 29 -3.31 -10.40 0.94
C ALA A 29 -2.28 -10.32 2.08
N ASP A 30 -1.00 -10.25 1.71
CA ASP A 30 0.15 -10.29 2.62
C ASP A 30 0.51 -8.93 3.24
N VAL A 31 -0.11 -7.85 2.77
CA VAL A 31 0.24 -6.49 3.19
C VAL A 31 -1.00 -5.72 3.64
N THR A 32 -0.78 -4.67 4.42
CA THR A 32 -1.80 -3.72 4.84
C THR A 32 -1.29 -2.33 4.54
N LEU A 33 -1.91 -1.67 3.56
CA LEU A 33 -1.63 -0.28 3.24
C LEU A 33 -2.17 0.59 4.39
N VAL A 34 -1.28 1.12 5.23
CA VAL A 34 -1.64 1.89 6.43
C VAL A 34 -1.72 3.40 6.18
N GLY A 35 -1.18 3.88 5.06
CA GLY A 35 -1.18 5.31 4.76
C GLY A 35 -0.59 5.63 3.40
N VAL A 36 -0.97 6.80 2.90
CA VAL A 36 -0.48 7.35 1.65
C VAL A 36 -0.09 8.80 1.91
N ALA A 37 1.10 9.21 1.48
CA ALA A 37 1.59 10.58 1.62
C ALA A 37 1.84 11.16 0.22
N ASP A 38 1.24 12.30 -0.06
CA ASP A 38 1.51 13.10 -1.26
C ASP A 38 1.81 14.54 -0.83
N SER A 39 2.73 15.19 -1.52
CA SER A 39 3.22 16.53 -1.16
C SER A 39 2.68 17.63 -2.08
N ASN A 40 1.78 17.31 -3.00
CA ASN A 40 1.20 18.23 -3.98
C ASN A 40 -0.22 18.69 -3.61
#